data_AF-A0A7C5YHE2-F1
#
_entry.id   AF-A0A7C5YHE2-F1
#
_cell.length_a   1.000
_cell.length_b   1.000
_cell.length_c   1.000
_cell.angle_alpha   90.00
_cell.angle_beta   90.00
_cell.angle_gamma   90.00
#
_symmetry.space_group_name_H-M   'P 1'
#
loop_
_entity.id
_entity.type
_entity.pdbx_description
1 polymer ?
#
loop_
_entity_poly.entity_id
_entity_poly.type
_entity_poly.pdbx_seq_one_letter_code
_entity_poly.pdbx_strand_id
1 'polypeptide(L)'
;MRLLHQPAHKDWSQFDTAYEAAKGRLKKARTASFTLVELLVVIAIISVLAAMLFPTLMSAREKARAASCASNFKQMASAILLYAADHDERMPISYDPHGIYYPLQNYPGRYYQGPV
;
A
#
# COMPACT_ATOMS: atom_id res chain seq x y z
N MET A 1 -3.16 -9.28 34.78
CA MET A 1 -2.62 -8.75 33.51
C MET A 1 -2.31 -9.96 32.62
N ARG A 2 -3.31 -10.43 31.86
CA ARG A 2 -3.24 -11.69 31.10
C ARG A 2 -2.51 -11.46 29.78
N LEU A 3 -1.41 -12.18 29.59
CA LEU A 3 -0.69 -12.35 28.34
C LEU A 3 -1.60 -13.02 27.30
N LEU A 4 -1.75 -12.45 26.10
CA LEU A 4 -2.34 -13.15 24.96
C LEU A 4 -1.28 -14.07 24.35
N HIS A 5 -1.15 -15.26 24.92
CA HIS A 5 -0.49 -16.41 24.32
C HIS A 5 -1.43 -16.97 23.24
N GLN A 6 -1.06 -16.87 21.97
CA GLN A 6 -1.76 -17.58 20.90
C GLN A 6 -1.34 -19.06 20.91
N PRO A 7 -2.27 -20.04 20.94
CA PRO A 7 -1.93 -21.41 20.63
C PRO A 7 -2.08 -21.65 19.13
N ALA A 8 -0.97 -21.87 18.43
CA ALA A 8 -0.95 -22.35 17.04
C ALA A 8 -0.37 -23.77 16.99
N HIS A 9 -1.18 -24.74 17.41
CA HIS A 9 -0.99 -26.15 17.07
C HIS A 9 -2.24 -26.54 16.29
N LYS A 10 -2.16 -26.40 14.97
CA LYS A 10 -3.18 -26.87 14.05
C LYS A 10 -2.76 -28.28 13.69
N ASP A 11 -3.32 -29.25 14.40
CA ASP A 11 -3.09 -30.67 14.11
C ASP A 11 -3.70 -31.00 12.76
N TRP A 12 -2.84 -31.23 11.77
CA TRP A 12 -3.29 -31.45 10.39
C TRP A 12 -3.82 -32.87 10.17
N SER A 13 -3.64 -33.79 11.13
CA SER A 13 -4.08 -35.19 11.06
C SER A 13 -5.61 -35.39 10.99
N GLN A 14 -6.37 -34.40 11.47
CA GLN A 14 -7.82 -34.39 11.36
C GLN A 14 -8.29 -34.18 9.91
N PHE A 15 -7.49 -33.47 9.09
CA PHE A 15 -7.80 -33.28 7.67
C PHE A 15 -7.64 -34.56 6.86
N ASP A 16 -6.67 -35.41 7.20
CA ASP A 16 -6.43 -36.69 6.51
C ASP A 16 -7.60 -37.67 6.72
N THR A 17 -8.13 -37.73 7.93
CA THR A 17 -9.28 -38.61 8.27
C THR A 17 -10.55 -38.19 7.53
N ALA A 18 -10.79 -36.88 7.42
CA ALA A 18 -11.91 -36.33 6.67
C ALA A 18 -11.74 -36.55 5.15
N TYR A 19 -10.50 -36.48 4.64
CA TYR A 19 -10.19 -36.72 3.24
C TYR A 19 -10.47 -38.17 2.83
N GLU A 20 -10.03 -39.15 3.61
CA GLU A 20 -10.25 -40.57 3.30
C GLU A 20 -11.75 -40.95 3.41
N ALA A 21 -12.51 -40.33 4.32
CA ALA A 21 -13.96 -40.52 4.42
C ALA A 21 -14.73 -39.96 3.20
N ALA A 22 -14.27 -38.86 2.60
CA ALA A 22 -14.89 -38.24 1.43
C ALA A 22 -14.59 -39.00 0.12
N LYS A 23 -13.42 -39.64 0.04
CA LYS A 23 -12.89 -40.33 -1.14
C LYS A 23 -13.82 -41.43 -1.67
N GLY A 24 -14.50 -42.16 -0.78
CA GLY A 24 -15.40 -43.27 -1.13
C GLY A 24 -16.74 -42.85 -1.76
N ARG A 25 -17.14 -41.57 -1.67
CA ARG A 25 -18.42 -41.06 -2.18
C ARG A 25 -18.33 -40.38 -3.54
N LEU A 26 -17.13 -40.10 -4.04
CA LEU A 26 -16.90 -39.50 -5.36
C LEU A 26 -16.96 -40.57 -6.47
N LYS A 27 -18.02 -41.39 -6.50
CA LYS A 27 -18.29 -42.31 -7.61
C LYS A 27 -18.78 -41.51 -8.82
N LYS A 28 -17.85 -41.27 -9.75
CA LYS A 28 -18.06 -41.01 -11.18
C LYS A 28 -19.11 -39.94 -11.49
N ALA A 29 -18.88 -38.73 -11.01
CA ALA A 29 -19.30 -37.57 -11.78
C ALA A 29 -18.67 -37.71 -13.17
N ARG A 30 -19.46 -37.62 -14.24
CA ARG A 30 -18.94 -37.55 -15.61
C ARG A 30 -18.03 -36.33 -15.65
N THR A 31 -16.73 -36.55 -15.50
CA THR A 31 -15.73 -35.50 -15.64
C THR A 31 -15.86 -34.99 -17.06
N ALA A 32 -16.38 -33.78 -17.22
CA ALA A 32 -16.29 -33.05 -18.47
C ALA A 32 -14.80 -32.81 -18.71
N SER A 33 -14.19 -33.66 -19.54
CA SER A 33 -12.80 -33.53 -19.91
C SER A 33 -12.69 -32.30 -20.81
N PHE A 34 -12.09 -31.22 -20.28
CA PHE A 34 -11.74 -30.04 -21.06
C PHE A 34 -10.77 -30.46 -22.16
N THR A 35 -11.03 -30.03 -23.40
CA THR A 35 -10.07 -30.31 -24.47
C THR A 35 -8.84 -29.42 -24.30
N LEU A 36 -7.64 -29.94 -24.60
CA LEU A 36 -6.41 -29.15 -24.51
C LEU A 36 -6.48 -27.87 -25.36
N VAL A 37 -7.20 -27.92 -26.49
CA VAL A 37 -7.41 -26.79 -27.39
C VAL A 37 -8.24 -25.69 -26.72
N GLU A 38 -9.26 -26.07 -25.97
CA GLU A 38 -10.15 -25.12 -25.28
C GLU A 38 -9.43 -24.37 -24.16
N LEU A 39 -8.50 -25.02 -23.46
CA LEU A 39 -7.63 -24.34 -22.51
C LEU A 39 -6.58 -23.46 -23.22
N LEU A 40 -6.02 -23.96 -24.32
CA LEU A 40 -4.94 -23.30 -25.06
C LEU A 40 -5.40 -21.98 -25.70
N VAL A 41 -6.60 -21.96 -26.29
CA VAL A 41 -7.14 -20.72 -26.89
C VAL A 41 -7.40 -19.65 -25.83
N VAL A 42 -7.84 -20.04 -24.63
CA VAL A 42 -8.14 -19.10 -23.54
C VAL A 42 -6.87 -18.42 -23.05
N ILE A 43 -5.81 -19.17 -22.77
CA ILE A 43 -4.54 -18.58 -22.34
C ILE A 43 -3.89 -17.75 -23.45
N ALA A 44 -4.12 -18.10 -24.73
CA ALA A 44 -3.65 -17.32 -25.87
C ALA A 44 -4.35 -15.94 -25.95
N ILE A 45 -5.67 -15.89 -25.70
CA ILE A 45 -6.39 -14.60 -25.68
C ILE A 45 -5.97 -13.78 -24.46
N ILE A 46 -5.86 -14.39 -23.27
CA ILE A 46 -5.42 -13.71 -22.05
C ILE A 46 -4.01 -13.12 -22.23
N SER A 47 -3.08 -13.82 -22.88
CA SER A 47 -1.71 -13.33 -23.07
C SER A 47 -1.65 -12.09 -23.98
N VAL A 48 -2.43 -12.07 -25.06
CA VAL A 48 -2.52 -10.90 -25.95
C VAL A 48 -3.11 -9.68 -25.21
N LEU A 49 -4.18 -9.88 -24.44
CA LEU A 49 -4.79 -8.80 -23.64
C LEU A 49 -3.82 -8.30 -22.56
N ALA A 50 -3.16 -9.21 -21.85
CA ALA A 50 -2.21 -8.88 -20.80
C ALA A 50 -0.99 -8.13 -21.35
N ALA A 51 -0.49 -8.48 -22.55
CA ALA A 51 0.63 -7.81 -23.18
C ALA A 51 0.36 -6.32 -23.45
N MET A 52 -0.87 -5.94 -23.79
CA MET A 52 -1.26 -4.54 -23.97
C MET A 52 -1.54 -3.84 -22.62
N LEU A 53 -2.09 -4.54 -21.64
CA LEU A 53 -2.48 -3.96 -20.35
C LEU A 53 -1.30 -3.76 -19.39
N PHE A 54 -0.37 -4.72 -19.31
CA PHE A 54 0.75 -4.69 -18.37
C PHE A 54 1.61 -3.40 -18.42
N PRO A 55 2.06 -2.90 -19.59
CA PRO A 55 2.84 -1.66 -19.64
C PRO A 55 2.04 -0.44 -19.16
N THR A 56 0.74 -0.38 -19.49
CA THR A 56 -0.12 0.74 -19.09
C THR A 56 -0.39 0.77 -17.58
N LEU A 57 -0.59 -0.41 -16.97
CA LEU A 57 -0.83 -0.55 -15.53
C LEU A 57 0.37 -0.08 -14.70
N MET A 58 1.60 -0.35 -15.15
CA MET A 58 2.82 0.13 -14.48
C MET A 58 2.87 1.67 -14.47
N SER A 59 2.62 2.31 -15.62
CA SER A 59 2.58 3.78 -15.70
C SER A 59 1.44 4.38 -14.87
N ALA A 60 0.25 3.76 -14.90
CA ALA A 60 -0.89 4.21 -14.12
C ALA A 60 -0.62 4.15 -12.61
N ARG A 61 0.03 3.08 -12.13
CA ARG A 61 0.41 2.94 -10.71
C ARG A 61 1.37 4.04 -10.27
N GLU A 62 2.35 4.37 -11.09
CA GLU A 62 3.31 5.42 -10.77
C GLU A 62 2.64 6.81 -10.75
N LYS A 63 1.76 7.08 -11.71
CA LYS A 63 0.92 8.30 -11.70
C LYS A 63 0.03 8.37 -10.46
N ALA A 64 -0.56 7.25 -10.02
CA ALA A 64 -1.36 7.19 -8.81
C ALA A 64 -0.52 7.50 -7.56
N ARG A 65 0.71 6.99 -7.46
CA ARG A 65 1.64 7.34 -6.37
C ARG A 65 1.99 8.82 -6.35
N ALA A 66 2.31 9.38 -7.52
CA ALA A 66 2.59 10.80 -7.66
C ALA A 66 1.38 11.66 -7.25
N ALA A 67 0.17 11.28 -7.67
CA ALA A 67 -1.06 11.95 -7.28
C ALA A 67 -1.30 11.91 -5.76
N SER A 68 -1.09 10.76 -5.12
CA SER A 68 -1.18 10.64 -3.66
C SER A 68 -0.15 11.52 -2.94
N CYS A 69 1.10 11.54 -3.41
CA CYS A 69 2.15 12.41 -2.86
C CYS A 69 1.78 13.88 -2.98
N ALA A 70 1.31 14.32 -4.16
CA ALA A 70 0.86 15.68 -4.40
C ALA A 70 -0.32 16.07 -3.50
N SER A 71 -1.27 15.14 -3.27
CA SER A 71 -2.39 15.35 -2.35
C SER A 71 -1.91 15.53 -0.90
N ASN A 72 -0.97 14.71 -0.45
CA ASN A 72 -0.37 14.84 0.88
C ASN A 72 0.34 16.18 1.04
N PHE A 73 1.13 16.61 0.03
CA PHE A 73 1.82 17.89 0.07
C PHE A 73 0.84 19.07 0.11
N LYS A 74 -0.25 19.01 -0.67
CA LYS A 74 -1.32 20.02 -0.60
C LYS A 74 -1.94 20.09 0.80
N GLN A 75 -2.18 18.93 1.43
CA GLN A 75 -2.71 18.87 2.80
C GLN A 75 -1.73 19.48 3.81
N MET A 76 -0.43 19.18 3.71
CA MET A 76 0.60 19.79 4.56
C MET A 76 0.72 21.29 4.36
N ALA A 77 0.79 21.76 3.11
CA ALA A 77 0.86 23.19 2.80
C ALA A 77 -0.36 23.93 3.34
N SER A 78 -1.55 23.33 3.21
CA SER A 78 -2.78 23.89 3.79
C SER A 78 -2.69 23.98 5.32
N ALA A 79 -2.19 22.94 5.99
CA ALA A 79 -2.00 22.94 7.44
C ALA A 79 -0.99 24.01 7.90
N ILE A 80 0.10 24.22 7.16
CA ILE A 80 1.10 25.27 7.45
C ILE A 80 0.48 26.66 7.30
N LEU A 81 -0.28 26.89 6.23
CA LEU A 81 -0.95 28.18 6.01
C LEU A 81 -2.01 28.47 7.08
N LEU A 82 -2.77 27.46 7.50
CA LEU A 82 -3.72 27.58 8.61
C LEU A 82 -3.00 27.92 9.93
N TYR A 83 -1.89 27.23 10.23
CA TYR A 83 -1.07 27.52 11.40
C TYR A 83 -0.55 28.98 11.39
N ALA A 84 0.03 29.42 10.27
CA ALA A 84 0.57 30.78 10.16
C ALA A 84 -0.52 31.85 10.32
N ALA A 85 -1.73 31.59 9.82
CA ALA A 85 -2.87 32.48 9.98
C ALA A 85 -3.31 32.63 11.45
N ASP A 86 -3.22 31.56 12.24
CA ASP A 86 -3.60 31.56 13.67
C ASP A 86 -2.47 32.06 14.60
N HIS A 87 -1.23 32.11 14.10
CA HIS A 87 -0.04 32.41 14.90
C HIS A 87 0.80 33.53 14.27
N ASP A 88 0.28 34.75 14.10
CA ASP A 88 1.04 35.95 13.67
C ASP A 88 2.03 35.73 12.51
N GLU A 89 1.62 34.98 11.48
CA GLU A 89 2.43 34.60 10.32
C GLU A 89 3.69 33.77 10.65
N ARG A 90 3.74 33.18 11.85
CA ARG A 90 4.85 32.33 12.29
C ARG A 90 4.75 30.95 11.63
N MET A 91 5.87 30.48 11.10
CA MET A 91 5.98 29.14 10.51
C MET A 91 6.16 28.08 11.61
N PRO A 92 5.64 26.85 11.44
CA PRO A 92 5.86 25.76 12.38
C PRO A 92 7.35 25.38 12.45
N ILE A 93 7.85 25.16 13.68
CA ILE A 93 9.24 24.78 13.92
C ILE A 93 9.48 23.30 13.57
N SER A 94 10.52 23.04 12.79
CA SER A 94 11.01 21.68 12.53
C SER A 94 12.06 21.31 13.58
N TYR A 95 11.84 20.23 14.33
CA TYR A 95 12.86 19.71 15.24
C TYR A 95 13.77 18.73 14.48
N ASP A 96 15.03 19.10 14.27
CA ASP A 96 16.08 18.19 13.78
C ASP A 96 16.81 17.56 14.99
N PRO A 97 16.62 16.25 15.26
CA PRO A 97 17.29 15.57 16.36
C PRO A 97 18.81 15.44 16.17
N HIS A 98 19.36 15.71 14.98
CA HIS A 98 20.79 15.64 14.71
C HIS A 98 21.52 16.98 14.83
N GLY A 99 20.81 18.08 15.12
CA GLY A 99 21.42 19.37 15.47
C GLY A 99 22.32 19.98 14.40
N ILE A 100 22.17 19.58 13.13
CA ILE A 100 22.92 20.18 12.03
C ILE A 100 22.23 21.50 11.69
N TYR A 101 22.61 22.55 12.42
CA TYR A 101 22.26 23.92 12.07
C TYR A 101 22.77 24.19 10.64
N TYR A 102 21.86 24.28 9.68
CA TYR A 102 22.17 24.99 8.45
C TYR A 102 22.42 26.45 8.84
N PRO A 103 23.57 27.05 8.55
CA PRO A 103 23.75 28.47 8.78
C PRO A 103 22.75 29.21 7.90
N LEU A 104 21.77 29.87 8.52
CA LEU A 104 20.80 30.77 7.89
C LEU A 104 21.48 32.07 7.41
N GLN A 105 22.70 31.98 6.86
CA GLN A 105 23.52 33.15 6.52
C GLN A 105 22.96 33.91 5.31
N ASN A 106 21.98 33.38 4.59
CA ASN A 106 21.48 33.96 3.34
C ASN A 106 19.94 34.01 3.21
N TYR A 107 19.23 34.24 4.31
CA TYR A 107 17.84 34.70 4.26
C TYR A 107 17.80 36.21 4.60
N PRO A 108 17.90 37.12 3.61
CA PRO A 108 17.70 38.54 3.86
C PRO A 108 16.20 38.81 4.05
N GLY A 109 15.74 38.78 5.30
CA GLY A 109 14.35 39.13 5.61
C GLY A 109 13.92 38.86 7.03
N ARG A 110 14.42 39.65 7.99
CA ARG A 110 13.78 40.01 9.27
C ARG A 110 13.14 38.84 10.06
N TYR A 111 13.96 38.11 10.82
CA TYR A 111 13.44 37.25 11.90
C TYR A 111 13.25 38.08 13.19
N TYR A 112 12.03 38.04 13.72
CA TYR A 112 11.58 38.40 15.07
C TYR A 112 12.41 39.40 15.89
N GLN A 113 11.92 40.62 15.99
CA GLN A 113 12.23 41.52 17.10
C GLN A 113 10.92 41.84 17.84
N GLY A 114 10.70 41.17 18.98
CA GLY A 114 9.58 41.44 19.89
C GLY A 114 9.86 40.79 21.25
N PRO A 115 9.55 41.45 22.39
CA PRO A 115 10.01 41.02 23.70
C PRO A 115 9.26 39.78 24.19
N VAL A 116 9.92 39.06 25.09
CA VAL A 116 9.38 37.97 25.91
C VAL A 116 8.12 38.36 26.66
#